data_AF-A0A7K5Q7V6-F1
#
_entry.id   AF-A0A7K5Q7V6-F1
#
_cell.length_a   1.000
_cell.length_b   1.000
_cell.length_c   1.000
_cell.angle_alpha   90.00
_cell.angle_beta   90.00
_cell.angle_gamma   90.00
#
_symmetry.space_group_name_H-M   'P 1'
#
loop_
_entity.id
_entity.type
_entity.pdbx_description
1 polymer ?
#
loop_
_entity_poly.entity_id
_entity_poly.type
_entity_poly.pdbx_seq_one_letter_code
_entity_poly.pdbx_strand_id
1 'polypeptide(L)' 'PQPPPPAHLELLGLPSELEPPSQFQCLECGALLLTPGQLLEHQELHLKLLGGSAGG' A
#
# COMPACT_ATOMS: atom_id res chain seq x y z
N PRO A 1 11.59 -2.70 1.76
CA PRO A 1 11.53 -3.41 0.47
C PRO A 1 10.51 -4.56 0.53
N GLN A 2 9.33 -4.36 -0.06
CA GLN A 2 8.38 -5.46 -0.21
C GLN A 2 8.97 -6.53 -1.13
N PRO A 3 8.79 -7.82 -0.85
CA PRO A 3 9.14 -8.87 -1.82
C PRO A 3 8.33 -8.64 -3.11
N PRO A 4 8.91 -8.90 -4.31
CA PRO A 4 8.14 -8.81 -5.54
C PRO A 4 6.93 -9.74 -5.42
N PRO A 5 5.74 -9.33 -5.92
CA PRO A 5 4.61 -10.25 -6.00
C PRO A 5 5.04 -11.51 -6.78
N PRO A 6 4.56 -12.68 -6.39
CA PRO A 6 5.12 -13.93 -6.88
C PRO A 6 4.71 -14.11 -8.36
N ALA A 7 5.64 -13.81 -9.27
CA ALA A 7 5.50 -13.82 -10.74
C ALA A 7 5.00 -15.14 -11.37
N HIS A 8 4.77 -16.18 -10.57
CA HIS A 8 4.33 -17.49 -11.05
C HIS A 8 2.85 -17.59 -11.41
N LEU A 9 1.99 -16.66 -10.97
CA LEU A 9 0.54 -16.81 -11.17
C LEU A 9 0.08 -16.38 -12.57
N GLU A 10 0.78 -15.43 -13.21
CA GLU A 10 0.49 -14.96 -14.58
C GLU A 10 0.73 -16.04 -15.65
N LEU A 11 1.61 -17.01 -15.40
CA LEU A 11 1.93 -18.07 -16.37
C LEU A 11 0.85 -19.17 -16.47
N LEU A 12 -0.04 -19.27 -15.48
CA LEU A 12 -1.01 -20.37 -15.37
C LEU A 12 -2.40 -20.06 -15.95
N GLY A 13 -2.65 -18.83 -16.43
CA GLY A 13 -3.90 -18.47 -17.12
C GLY A 13 -5.17 -18.71 -16.29
N LEU A 14 -5.05 -18.72 -14.95
CA LEU A 14 -6.19 -18.94 -14.07
C LEU A 14 -7.02 -17.66 -13.97
N PRO A 15 -8.36 -17.76 -13.83
CA PRO A 15 -9.21 -16.59 -13.71
C PRO A 15 -8.77 -15.75 -12.50
N SER A 16 -8.64 -14.44 -12.70
CA SER A 16 -8.33 -13.40 -11.67
C SER A 16 -9.27 -13.39 -10.46
N GLU A 17 -10.19 -14.35 -10.32
CA GLU A 17 -11.09 -14.53 -9.20
C GLU A 17 -10.36 -14.90 -7.89
N LEU A 18 -9.06 -15.21 -7.97
CA LEU A 18 -8.16 -15.38 -6.82
C LEU A 18 -7.27 -14.16 -6.56
N GLU A 19 -7.38 -13.07 -7.34
CA GLU A 19 -6.65 -11.86 -7.04
C GLU A 19 -7.17 -11.30 -5.72
N PRO A 20 -6.29 -11.16 -4.69
CA PRO A 20 -6.69 -10.45 -3.49
C PRO A 20 -7.19 -9.06 -3.89
N PRO A 21 -8.21 -8.51 -3.22
CA PRO A 21 -8.78 -7.22 -3.57
C PRO A 21 -7.63 -6.22 -3.71
N SER A 22 -7.51 -5.52 -4.84
CA SER A 22 -6.36 -4.67 -5.14
C SER A 22 -6.09 -3.72 -3.96
N GLN A 23 -5.00 -3.96 -3.24
CA GLN A 23 -4.67 -3.28 -1.99
C GLN A 23 -3.76 -2.09 -2.29
N PHE A 24 -4.03 -0.96 -1.64
CA PHE A 24 -3.27 0.27 -1.77
C PHE A 24 -2.19 0.31 -0.68
N GLN A 25 -0.91 0.35 -1.08
CA GLN A 25 0.20 0.34 -0.13
C GLN A 25 0.67 1.76 0.20
N CYS A 26 0.76 2.10 1.49
CA CYS A 26 1.45 3.30 1.96
C CYS A 26 2.96 3.14 1.78
N LEU A 27 3.61 4.12 1.17
CA LEU A 27 5.04 4.06 0.86
C LEU A 27 5.92 4.40 2.07
N GLU A 28 5.42 5.20 3.02
CA GLU A 28 6.14 5.51 4.25
C GLU A 28 6.28 4.29 5.18
N CYS A 29 5.21 3.50 5.34
CA CYS A 29 5.16 2.44 6.37
C CYS A 29 4.83 1.03 5.85
N GLY A 30 4.46 0.88 4.58
CA GLY A 30 4.09 -0.41 3.98
C GLY A 30 2.68 -0.91 4.30
N ALA A 31 1.84 -0.10 4.98
CA ALA A 31 0.47 -0.49 5.32
C ALA A 31 -0.38 -0.72 4.07
N LEU A 32 -1.16 -1.81 4.05
CA LEU A 32 -2.06 -2.16 2.95
C LEU A 32 -3.49 -1.75 3.29
N LEU A 33 -4.07 -0.89 2.46
CA LEU A 33 -5.41 -0.34 2.64
C LEU A 33 -6.33 -0.74 1.49
N LEU A 34 -7.63 -0.77 1.77
CA LEU A 34 -8.63 -1.32 0.85
C LEU A 34 -9.10 -0.32 -0.21
N THR A 35 -8.96 0.99 0.04
CA THR A 35 -9.44 2.03 -0.84
C THR A 35 -8.40 3.14 -1.01
N PRO A 36 -8.42 3.87 -2.13
CA PRO A 36 -7.52 5.00 -2.32
C PRO A 36 -7.79 6.12 -1.31
N GLY A 37 -9.05 6.32 -0.91
CA GLY A 37 -9.41 7.32 0.12
C GLY A 37 -8.73 7.04 1.46
N GLN A 38 -8.77 5.79 1.92
CA GLN A 38 -8.08 5.40 3.16
C GLN A 38 -6.56 5.62 3.05
N LEU A 39 -5.96 5.37 1.88
CA LEU A 39 -4.53 5.58 1.66
C LEU A 39 -4.16 7.05 1.76
N LEU A 40 -4.98 7.95 1.21
CA LEU A 40 -4.77 9.38 1.30
C LEU A 40 -4.87 9.86 2.75
N GLU A 41 -5.96 9.52 3.45
CA GLU A 41 -6.16 9.91 4.86
C GLU A 41 -5.03 9.39 5.77
N HIS A 42 -4.52 8.18 5.49
CA HIS A 42 -3.40 7.61 6.22
C HIS A 42 -2.08 8.36 6.00
N GLN A 43 -1.75 8.71 4.75
CA GLN A 43 -0.54 9.48 4.44
C GLN A 43 -0.58 10.90 5.04
N GLU A 44 -1.77 11.51 5.13
CA GLU A 44 -1.92 12.79 5.82
C GLU A 44 -1.55 12.72 7.31
N LEU A 45 -1.76 11.58 7.97
CA LEU A 45 -1.32 11.38 9.35
C LEU A 45 0.21 11.35 9.45
N HIS A 46 0.89 10.63 8.54
CA HIS A 46 2.36 10.66 8.48
C HIS A 46 2.90 12.07 8.28
N LEU A 47 2.29 12.83 7.37
CA LEU A 47 2.68 14.22 7.12
C LEU A 47 2.53 15.10 8.37
N LYS A 48 1.42 14.95 9.12
CA LYS A 48 1.17 15.68 10.37
C LYS A 48 2.17 15.31 11.47
N LEU A 49 2.51 14.03 11.59
CA LEU A 49 3.49 13.55 12.56
C LEU A 49 4.91 14.00 12.20
N LEU A 50 5.26 14.02 10.92
CA LEU A 50 6.55 14.49 10.41
C LEU A 50 6.74 16.00 10.65
N GLY A 51 5.66 16.77 10.54
CA GLY A 51 5.63 18.21 10.82
C GLY A 51 5.84 18.59 12.29
N GLY A 52 5.83 17.63 13.22
CA GLY A 52 6.03 17.85 14.65
C GLY A 52 7.50 18.00 15.10
N SER A 53 8.48 17.91 14.19
CA SER A 53 9.91 17.99 14.54
C SER A 53 10.74 18.97 13.70
N ALA A 54 10.13 19.77 12.83
CA ALA A 54 10.83 20.82 12.07
C ALA A 54 10.89 22.17 12.83
N GLY A 55 11.20 22.10 14.12
CA GLY A 55 11.43 23.27 14.98
C GLY A 55 12.64 23.03 15.88
N GLY A 56 13.83 23.25 15.34
CA GLY A 56 15.12 23.22 16.03
C GLY A 56 16.15 24.01 15.25
#